data_AF-A0A2T3EE78-F1
#
_entry.id   AF-A0A2T3EE78-F1
#
_cell.length_a   1.000
_cell.length_b   1.000
_cell.length_c   1.000
_cell.angle_alpha   90.00
_cell.angle_beta   90.00
_cell.angle_gamma   90.00
#
_symmetry.space_group_name_H-M   'P 1'
#
loop_
_entity.id
_entity.type
_entity.pdbx_description
1 polymer ?
#
loop_
_entity_poly.entity_id
_entity_poly.type
_entity_poly.pdbx_seq_one_letter_code
_entity_poly.pdbx_strand_id
1 'polypeptide(L)'
;MTIDTHALGFGYGEKAAYATNPSESRGRLYQEGSSPTRSEFQRDRDRIVHATAFRRLKHKTQVFIAQDGDHYRTRLTHTIEVAQIARALARALKLDEDLAEGVALVHDFGHTPFGHTGEDALHEVLLPYGGFDHNAQSLRIVTKLERRYADFDGLNLTWETLEGLVKHNGPLMTPDGQGIRG
;
A
#
# COMPACT_ATOMS: atom_id res chain seq x y z
N MET A 1 29.53 17.80 -7.14
CA MET A 1 28.43 17.64 -6.17
C MET A 1 28.92 16.69 -5.10
N THR A 2 29.12 17.16 -3.87
CA THR A 2 29.56 16.34 -2.75
C THR A 2 28.33 15.81 -2.03
N ILE A 3 28.17 14.50 -1.95
CA ILE A 3 27.05 13.88 -1.22
C ILE A 3 27.42 13.88 0.26
N ASP A 4 26.58 14.49 1.10
CA ASP A 4 26.70 14.38 2.55
C ASP A 4 26.23 12.98 2.98
N THR A 5 27.18 12.11 3.29
CA THR A 5 26.94 10.73 3.71
C THR A 5 26.42 10.61 5.14
N HIS A 6 26.41 11.70 5.92
CA HIS A 6 25.81 11.74 7.25
C HIS A 6 24.35 12.20 7.21
N ALA A 7 24.00 13.08 6.27
CA ALA A 7 22.64 13.54 6.06
C ALA A 7 21.73 12.45 5.48
N LEU A 8 22.21 11.70 4.47
CA LEU A 8 21.44 10.63 3.83
C LEU A 8 21.54 9.30 4.57
N GLY A 9 20.44 8.55 4.59
CA GLY A 9 20.45 7.15 5.03
C GLY A 9 20.80 6.19 3.90
N PHE A 10 21.43 5.06 4.26
CA PHE A 10 21.83 4.00 3.32
C PHE A 10 21.27 2.62 3.72
N GLY A 11 20.29 2.59 4.62
CA GLY A 11 19.58 1.37 5.04
C GLY A 11 20.19 0.71 6.26
N TYR A 12 21.18 1.37 6.87
CA TYR A 12 21.79 1.02 8.14
C TYR A 12 21.92 2.27 9.02
N GLY A 13 21.97 2.07 10.33
CA GLY A 13 22.02 3.15 11.32
C GLY A 13 20.64 3.50 11.89
N GLU A 14 20.61 4.53 12.72
CA GLU A 14 19.39 4.99 13.38
C GLU A 14 18.43 5.66 12.38
N LYS A 15 17.14 5.41 12.57
CA LYS A 15 16.06 6.07 11.84
C LYS A 15 15.93 7.53 12.29
N ALA A 16 15.37 8.38 11.44
CA ALA A 16 15.08 9.76 11.79
C ALA A 16 14.04 9.83 12.93
N ALA A 17 14.07 10.90 13.72
CA ALA A 17 13.13 11.12 14.83
C ALA A 17 11.66 11.21 14.38
N TYR A 18 11.41 11.52 13.10
CA TYR A 18 10.08 11.56 12.48
C TYR A 18 9.69 10.25 11.78
N ALA A 19 10.53 9.22 11.81
CA ALA A 19 10.22 7.92 11.23
C ALA A 19 9.28 7.13 12.14
N THR A 20 8.33 6.42 11.54
CA THR A 20 7.47 5.47 12.27
C THR A 20 8.29 4.33 12.88
N ASN A 21 8.03 4.02 14.16
CA ASN A 21 8.70 2.94 14.87
C ASN A 21 7.77 1.69 14.93
N PRO A 22 8.15 0.55 14.34
CA PRO A 22 7.32 -0.66 14.39
C PRO A 22 7.09 -1.20 15.81
N SER A 23 7.97 -0.88 16.76
CA SER A 23 7.82 -1.31 18.16
C SER A 23 6.75 -0.51 18.92
N GLU A 24 6.35 0.65 18.37
CA GLU A 24 5.35 1.56 18.93
C GLU A 24 4.08 1.59 18.05
N SER A 25 3.89 0.57 17.20
CA SER A 25 2.69 0.45 16.38
C SER A 25 1.43 0.47 17.24
N ARG A 26 0.38 1.14 16.75
CA ARG A 26 -0.96 1.11 17.35
C ARG A 26 -1.62 -0.27 17.22
N GLY A 27 -0.97 -1.20 16.51
CA GLY A 27 -1.36 -2.59 16.41
C GLY A 27 -2.34 -2.86 15.28
N ARG A 28 -3.13 -3.91 15.47
CA ARG A 28 -4.02 -4.50 14.47
C ARG A 28 -5.45 -4.56 15.01
N LEU A 29 -6.43 -4.68 14.11
CA LEU A 29 -7.84 -4.77 14.51
C LEU A 29 -8.13 -6.05 15.31
N TYR A 30 -7.64 -7.19 14.82
CA TYR A 30 -7.71 -8.46 15.53
C TYR A 30 -6.39 -8.69 16.26
N GLN A 31 -6.45 -9.01 17.56
CA GLN A 31 -5.26 -9.25 18.36
C GLN A 31 -4.55 -10.52 17.88
N GLU A 32 -3.25 -10.41 17.67
CA GLU A 32 -2.37 -11.51 17.30
C GLU A 32 -1.09 -11.42 18.16
N GLY A 33 -0.45 -12.56 18.42
CA GLY A 33 0.88 -12.57 19.03
C GLY A 33 1.91 -11.83 18.17
N SER A 34 2.97 -11.33 18.82
CA SER A 34 4.13 -10.76 18.11
C SER A 34 4.92 -11.85 17.39
N SER A 35 5.62 -11.47 16.32
CA SER A 35 6.52 -12.38 15.61
C SER A 35 7.91 -12.34 16.24
N PRO A 36 8.55 -13.47 16.53
CA PRO A 36 9.88 -13.49 17.15
C PRO A 36 11.00 -13.00 16.22
N THR A 37 10.78 -13.04 14.90
CA THR A 37 11.82 -12.78 13.88
C THR A 37 11.50 -11.62 12.94
N ARG A 38 10.34 -10.99 13.08
CA ARG A 38 9.85 -9.97 12.13
C ARG A 38 9.18 -8.82 12.86
N SER A 39 9.42 -7.61 12.40
CA SER A 39 8.67 -6.44 12.84
C SER A 39 7.22 -6.49 12.35
N GLU A 40 6.35 -5.65 12.93
CA GLU A 40 4.95 -5.58 12.52
C GLU A 40 4.77 -5.14 11.05
N PHE A 41 5.62 -4.25 10.54
CA PHE A 41 5.59 -3.82 9.14
C PHE A 41 6.15 -4.88 8.17
N GLN A 42 7.14 -5.67 8.60
CA GLN A 42 7.61 -6.82 7.83
C GLN A 42 6.51 -7.87 7.68
N ARG A 43 5.76 -8.13 8.75
CA ARG A 43 4.59 -9.02 8.69
C ARG A 43 3.56 -8.51 7.69
N ASP A 44 3.24 -7.21 7.71
CA ASP A 44 2.28 -6.62 6.78
C ASP A 44 2.71 -6.80 5.32
N ARG A 45 3.98 -6.49 5.01
CA ARG A 45 4.55 -6.70 3.68
C ARG A 45 4.36 -8.15 3.23
N ASP A 46 4.68 -9.12 4.08
CA ASP A 46 4.56 -10.53 3.74
C ASP A 46 3.08 -10.91 3.46
N ARG A 47 2.13 -10.41 4.27
CA ARG A 47 0.69 -10.65 4.04
C ARG A 47 0.23 -10.11 2.68
N ILE A 48 0.67 -8.89 2.35
CA ILE A 48 0.37 -8.18 1.11
C ILE A 48 0.92 -8.95 -0.10
N VAL A 49 2.22 -9.28 -0.11
CA VAL A 49 2.87 -9.96 -1.25
C VAL A 49 2.20 -11.30 -1.55
N HIS A 50 1.81 -12.03 -0.51
CA HIS A 50 1.17 -13.31 -0.75
C HIS A 50 -0.29 -13.15 -1.22
N ALA A 51 -0.96 -12.00 -1.05
CA ALA A 51 -2.42 -11.83 -1.16
C ALA A 51 -2.96 -12.22 -2.54
N THR A 52 -4.24 -12.63 -2.60
CA THR A 52 -4.88 -12.98 -3.87
C THR A 52 -4.95 -11.76 -4.79
N ALA A 53 -5.27 -10.58 -4.23
CA ALA A 53 -5.29 -9.31 -4.93
C ALA A 53 -3.92 -8.95 -5.54
N PHE A 54 -2.81 -9.14 -4.80
CA PHE A 54 -1.46 -8.89 -5.33
C PHE A 54 -1.16 -9.78 -6.55
N ARG A 55 -1.48 -11.07 -6.47
CA ARG A 55 -1.31 -12.00 -7.61
C ARG A 55 -2.15 -11.58 -8.83
N ARG A 56 -3.35 -11.05 -8.61
CA ARG A 56 -4.24 -10.56 -9.68
C ARG A 56 -3.66 -9.34 -10.40
N LEU A 57 -2.77 -8.56 -9.79
CA LEU A 57 -2.11 -7.42 -10.45
C LEU A 57 -1.30 -7.86 -11.69
N LYS A 58 -0.83 -9.11 -11.73
CA LYS A 58 -0.14 -9.67 -12.91
C LYS A 58 -1.00 -9.61 -14.17
N HIS A 59 -2.31 -9.74 -14.02
CA HIS A 59 -3.25 -9.83 -15.13
C HIS A 59 -4.07 -8.55 -15.32
N LYS A 60 -3.74 -7.48 -14.60
CA LYS A 60 -4.31 -6.15 -14.80
C LYS A 60 -3.30 -5.31 -15.57
N THR A 61 -3.73 -4.77 -16.70
CA THR A 61 -2.88 -3.88 -17.50
C THR A 61 -2.77 -2.49 -16.86
N GLN A 62 -1.64 -1.84 -17.10
CA GLN A 62 -1.44 -0.43 -16.81
C GLN A 62 -1.44 0.31 -18.15
N VAL A 63 -2.48 1.12 -18.40
CA VAL A 63 -2.64 2.00 -19.59
C VAL A 63 -3.01 1.31 -20.91
N PHE A 64 -2.51 0.13 -21.29
CA PHE A 64 -2.80 -0.50 -22.59
C PHE A 64 -3.45 -1.88 -22.46
N ILE A 65 -4.46 -2.21 -23.29
CA ILE A 65 -4.95 -3.60 -23.43
C ILE A 65 -3.83 -4.37 -24.13
N ALA A 66 -3.30 -5.41 -23.48
CA ALA A 66 -2.22 -6.22 -24.05
C ALA A 66 -2.74 -7.00 -25.26
N GLN A 67 -2.65 -6.40 -26.44
CA GLN A 67 -2.73 -7.11 -27.72
C GLN A 67 -1.30 -7.20 -28.26
N ASP A 68 -0.72 -8.40 -28.14
CA ASP A 68 0.45 -8.86 -28.90
C ASP A 68 1.74 -7.99 -28.86
N GLY A 69 2.26 -7.70 -27.66
CA GLY A 69 3.59 -7.10 -27.49
C GLY A 69 4.25 -7.41 -26.14
N ASP A 70 5.53 -7.77 -26.16
CA ASP A 70 6.28 -8.30 -25.00
C ASP A 70 6.66 -7.26 -23.93
N HIS A 71 6.28 -5.99 -24.09
CA HIS A 71 6.77 -4.87 -23.25
C HIS A 71 5.68 -4.03 -22.57
N TYR A 72 4.43 -4.52 -22.51
CA TYR A 72 3.37 -3.79 -21.79
C TYR A 72 3.53 -3.93 -20.28
N ARG A 73 3.53 -2.78 -19.58
CA ARG A 73 3.51 -2.76 -18.12
C ARG A 73 2.18 -3.31 -17.60
N THR A 74 2.29 -4.25 -16.67
CA THR A 74 1.17 -4.67 -15.83
C THR A 74 1.12 -3.80 -14.57
N ARG A 75 0.00 -3.84 -13.84
CA ARG A 75 -0.06 -3.22 -12.51
C ARG A 75 0.94 -3.84 -11.55
N LEU A 76 1.26 -5.13 -11.70
CA LEU A 76 2.27 -5.78 -10.87
C LEU A 76 3.66 -5.17 -11.11
N THR A 77 4.08 -5.03 -12.37
CA THR A 77 5.38 -4.42 -12.69
C THR A 77 5.45 -2.97 -12.24
N HIS A 78 4.36 -2.20 -12.42
CA HIS A 78 4.27 -0.84 -11.91
C HIS A 78 4.40 -0.80 -10.37
N THR A 79 3.66 -1.65 -9.67
CA THR A 79 3.69 -1.75 -8.20
C THR A 79 5.08 -2.08 -7.67
N ILE A 80 5.83 -2.96 -8.37
CA ILE A 80 7.21 -3.30 -8.00
C ILE A 80 8.15 -2.10 -8.21
N GLU A 81 8.01 -1.36 -9.31
CA GLU A 81 8.78 -0.13 -9.56
C GLU A 81 8.50 0.94 -8.49
N VAL A 82 7.22 1.16 -8.15
CA VAL A 82 6.81 2.11 -7.09
C VAL A 82 7.38 1.68 -5.75
N ALA A 83 7.34 0.39 -5.39
CA ALA A 83 7.92 -0.13 -4.16
C ALA A 83 9.44 0.09 -4.10
N GLN A 84 10.15 -0.10 -5.21
CA GLN A 84 11.60 0.14 -5.28
C GLN A 84 11.94 1.61 -5.08
N ILE A 85 11.17 2.53 -5.69
CA ILE A 85 11.32 3.98 -5.49
C ILE A 85 10.98 4.37 -4.05
N ALA A 86 9.87 3.88 -3.50
CA ALA A 86 9.43 4.17 -2.14
C ALA A 86 10.51 3.78 -1.12
N ARG A 87 11.13 2.62 -1.29
CA ARG A 87 12.26 2.18 -0.45
C ARG A 87 13.49 3.04 -0.60
N ALA A 88 13.85 3.43 -1.82
CA ALA A 88 15.00 4.30 -2.05
C ALA A 88 14.83 5.65 -1.35
N LEU A 89 13.61 6.22 -1.43
CA LEU A 89 13.27 7.47 -0.75
C LEU A 89 13.23 7.29 0.78
N ALA A 90 12.58 6.24 1.28
CA ALA A 90 12.52 5.94 2.71
C ALA A 90 13.93 5.79 3.29
N ARG A 91 14.79 5.04 2.60
CA ARG A 91 16.20 4.86 2.97
C ARG A 91 16.96 6.18 3.03
N ALA A 92 16.88 6.98 1.97
CA ALA A 92 17.57 8.27 1.89
C ALA A 92 17.15 9.21 3.03
N LEU A 93 15.86 9.18 3.40
CA LEU A 93 15.26 9.99 4.47
C LEU A 93 15.31 9.32 5.85
N LYS A 94 15.96 8.17 5.99
CA LYS A 94 16.03 7.39 7.25
C LYS A 94 14.66 7.06 7.84
N LEU A 95 13.66 6.83 7.00
CA LEU A 95 12.33 6.34 7.34
C LEU A 95 12.30 4.81 7.46
N ASP A 96 11.16 4.24 7.87
CA ASP A 96 10.96 2.80 7.86
C ASP A 96 10.72 2.28 6.42
N GLU A 97 11.69 1.52 5.89
CA GLU A 97 11.61 0.95 4.54
C GLU A 97 10.51 -0.10 4.39
N ASP A 98 10.22 -0.89 5.43
CA ASP A 98 9.27 -1.99 5.36
C ASP A 98 7.82 -1.45 5.32
N LEU A 99 7.54 -0.38 6.07
CA LEU A 99 6.26 0.33 5.98
C LEU A 99 6.07 1.00 4.62
N ALA A 100 7.08 1.70 4.12
CA ALA A 100 7.03 2.37 2.82
C ALA A 100 6.82 1.35 1.67
N GLU A 101 7.54 0.23 1.70
CA GLU A 101 7.36 -0.87 0.76
C GLU A 101 5.97 -1.50 0.87
N GLY A 102 5.50 -1.77 2.09
CA GLY A 102 4.17 -2.33 2.33
C GLY A 102 3.05 -1.48 1.73
N VAL A 103 3.05 -0.17 2.01
CA VAL A 103 2.08 0.79 1.45
C VAL A 103 2.16 0.84 -0.07
N ALA A 104 3.38 0.91 -0.63
CA ALA A 104 3.59 0.91 -2.07
C ALA A 104 3.09 -0.39 -2.75
N LEU A 105 3.24 -1.55 -2.12
CA LEU A 105 2.80 -2.82 -2.69
C LEU A 105 1.28 -3.00 -2.70
N VAL A 106 0.57 -2.33 -1.79
CA VAL A 106 -0.89 -2.50 -1.59
C VAL A 106 -1.73 -1.39 -2.21
N HIS A 107 -1.13 -0.25 -2.58
CA HIS A 107 -1.86 0.92 -3.09
C HIS A 107 -2.83 0.59 -4.23
N ASP A 108 -2.39 -0.29 -5.12
CA ASP A 108 -3.05 -0.58 -6.39
C ASP A 108 -4.05 -1.76 -6.36
N PHE A 109 -4.36 -2.32 -5.18
CA PHE A 109 -5.19 -3.53 -5.06
C PHE A 109 -6.60 -3.39 -5.65
N GLY A 110 -7.24 -2.24 -5.40
CA GLY A 110 -8.63 -1.97 -5.71
C GLY A 110 -8.92 -1.58 -7.14
N HIS A 111 -7.90 -1.35 -7.95
CA HIS A 111 -8.09 -1.00 -9.35
C HIS A 111 -8.89 -2.06 -10.12
N THR A 112 -9.86 -1.58 -10.89
CA THR A 112 -10.72 -2.41 -11.74
C THR A 112 -9.95 -2.99 -12.93
N PRO A 113 -10.48 -4.04 -13.58
CA PRO A 113 -10.09 -4.36 -14.95
C PRO A 113 -10.23 -3.12 -15.85
N PHE A 114 -9.37 -2.99 -16.87
CA PHE A 114 -9.37 -1.86 -17.82
C PHE A 114 -9.04 -0.48 -17.22
N GLY A 115 -8.47 -0.41 -16.01
CA GLY A 115 -7.99 0.84 -15.42
C GLY A 115 -9.11 1.87 -15.22
N HIS A 116 -8.82 3.15 -15.49
CA HIS A 116 -9.77 4.24 -15.21
C HIS A 116 -11.10 4.05 -15.94
N THR A 117 -11.11 3.55 -17.18
CA THR A 117 -12.36 3.28 -17.90
C THR A 117 -13.23 2.25 -17.18
N GLY A 118 -12.62 1.23 -16.58
CA GLY A 118 -13.36 0.26 -15.78
C GLY A 118 -13.87 0.87 -14.48
N GLU A 119 -13.10 1.77 -13.86
CA GLU A 119 -13.51 2.50 -12.67
C GLU A 119 -14.68 3.46 -12.95
N ASP A 120 -14.60 4.26 -14.00
CA ASP A 120 -15.67 5.19 -14.42
C ASP A 120 -16.97 4.43 -14.70
N ALA A 121 -16.89 3.32 -15.44
CA ALA A 121 -18.03 2.48 -15.74
C ALA A 121 -18.63 1.84 -14.47
N LEU A 122 -17.79 1.35 -13.54
CA LEU A 122 -18.26 0.82 -12.26
C LEU A 122 -18.87 1.92 -11.39
N HIS A 123 -18.28 3.12 -11.39
CA HIS A 123 -18.76 4.25 -10.63
C HIS A 123 -20.17 4.64 -11.07
N GLU A 124 -20.39 4.79 -12.38
CA GLU A 124 -21.69 5.14 -12.96
C GLU A 124 -22.79 4.14 -12.58
N VAL A 125 -22.55 2.83 -12.76
CA VAL A 125 -23.55 1.81 -12.43
C VAL A 125 -23.78 1.64 -10.92
N LEU A 126 -22.80 2.03 -10.09
CA LEU A 126 -22.89 1.96 -8.64
C LEU A 126 -23.31 3.30 -7.99
N LEU A 127 -23.59 4.35 -8.77
CA LEU A 127 -24.05 5.65 -8.24
C LEU A 127 -25.23 5.52 -7.24
N PRO A 128 -26.28 4.71 -7.50
CA PRO A 128 -27.37 4.52 -6.53
C PRO A 128 -26.94 3.87 -5.21
N TYR A 129 -25.74 3.28 -5.16
CA TYR A 129 -25.17 2.57 -4.01
C TYR A 129 -23.95 3.29 -3.40
N GLY A 130 -23.66 4.54 -3.81
CA GLY A 130 -22.54 5.34 -3.31
C GLY A 130 -21.32 5.39 -4.23
N GLY A 131 -21.42 4.86 -5.45
CA GLY A 131 -20.35 4.88 -6.45
C GLY A 131 -19.24 3.87 -6.20
N PHE A 132 -18.16 4.00 -6.96
CA PHE A 132 -16.94 3.20 -6.84
C PHE A 132 -15.71 4.13 -6.79
N ASP A 133 -14.72 3.73 -5.98
CA ASP A 133 -13.40 4.35 -5.89
C ASP A 133 -12.35 3.25 -5.62
N HIS A 134 -11.28 3.21 -6.42
CA HIS A 134 -10.28 2.16 -6.31
C HIS A 134 -9.52 2.18 -4.98
N ASN A 135 -9.32 3.35 -4.34
CA ASN A 135 -8.60 3.44 -3.07
C ASN A 135 -9.45 2.87 -1.92
N ALA A 136 -10.72 3.23 -1.87
CA ALA A 136 -11.71 2.64 -0.97
C ALA A 136 -11.82 1.13 -1.19
N GLN A 137 -11.74 0.69 -2.45
CA GLN A 137 -11.74 -0.73 -2.78
C GLN A 137 -10.44 -1.43 -2.35
N SER A 138 -9.26 -0.80 -2.45
CA SER A 138 -8.00 -1.33 -1.91
C SER A 138 -8.13 -1.57 -0.40
N LEU A 139 -8.66 -0.59 0.34
CA LEU A 139 -8.90 -0.71 1.77
C LEU A 139 -9.90 -1.84 2.07
N ARG A 140 -11.02 -1.90 1.34
CA ARG A 140 -12.03 -2.96 1.49
C ARG A 140 -11.45 -4.35 1.22
N ILE A 141 -10.54 -4.50 0.25
CA ILE A 141 -9.90 -5.78 -0.04
C ILE A 141 -9.11 -6.27 1.17
N VAL A 142 -8.26 -5.42 1.74
CA VAL A 142 -7.35 -5.81 2.82
C VAL A 142 -8.00 -5.88 4.19
N THR A 143 -9.17 -5.26 4.37
CA THR A 143 -9.91 -5.29 5.65
C THR A 143 -11.07 -6.28 5.66
N LYS A 144 -11.59 -6.70 4.48
CA LYS A 144 -12.84 -7.47 4.41
C LYS A 144 -12.91 -8.57 3.36
N LEU A 145 -12.26 -8.44 2.18
CA LEU A 145 -12.50 -9.39 1.07
C LEU A 145 -11.47 -10.51 0.97
N GLU A 146 -10.23 -10.29 1.38
CA GLU A 146 -9.26 -11.39 1.47
C GLU A 146 -9.69 -12.37 2.56
N ARG A 147 -9.62 -13.68 2.28
CA ARG A 147 -9.98 -14.75 3.21
C ARG A 147 -8.85 -15.74 3.32
N ARG A 148 -7.91 -15.42 4.22
CA ARG A 148 -6.58 -16.04 4.27
C ARG A 148 -6.26 -16.59 5.66
N TYR A 149 -6.98 -16.10 6.65
CA TYR A 149 -6.90 -16.50 8.04
C TYR A 149 -8.26 -17.05 8.46
N ALA A 150 -8.27 -18.08 9.29
CA ALA A 150 -9.51 -18.74 9.68
C ALA A 150 -10.35 -17.87 10.63
N ASP A 151 -9.69 -17.09 11.48
CA ASP A 151 -10.32 -16.38 12.60
C ASP A 151 -10.90 -15.00 12.20
N PHE A 152 -10.51 -14.46 11.05
CA PHE A 152 -10.96 -13.14 10.60
C PHE A 152 -10.90 -12.98 9.07
N ASP A 153 -11.79 -12.13 8.56
CA ASP A 153 -11.73 -11.61 7.19
C ASP A 153 -10.65 -10.51 7.08
N GLY A 154 -10.10 -10.34 5.87
CA GLY A 154 -9.03 -9.41 5.55
C GLY A 154 -7.61 -9.97 5.80
N LEU A 155 -6.64 -9.06 5.76
CA LEU A 155 -5.23 -9.32 6.04
C LEU A 155 -4.82 -8.86 7.45
N ASN A 156 -5.72 -8.19 8.18
CA ASN A 156 -5.49 -7.65 9.53
C ASN A 156 -4.15 -6.88 9.63
N LEU A 157 -3.91 -5.96 8.68
CA LEU A 157 -2.70 -5.14 8.63
C LEU A 157 -2.63 -4.18 9.82
N THR A 158 -1.44 -3.67 10.12
CA THR A 158 -1.24 -2.65 11.15
C THR A 158 -1.97 -1.36 10.82
N TRP A 159 -2.29 -0.59 11.85
CA TRP A 159 -2.88 0.74 11.71
C TRP A 159 -2.08 1.63 10.76
N GLU A 160 -0.75 1.64 10.87
CA GLU A 160 0.13 2.51 10.09
C GLU A 160 0.10 2.15 8.60
N THR A 161 0.05 0.86 8.26
CA THR A 161 -0.09 0.42 6.88
C THR A 161 -1.46 0.81 6.30
N LEU A 162 -2.54 0.64 7.09
CA LEU A 162 -3.89 1.04 6.66
C LEU A 162 -4.01 2.57 6.51
N GLU A 163 -3.43 3.33 7.42
CA GLU A 163 -3.36 4.78 7.34
C GLU A 163 -2.58 5.23 6.11
N GLY A 164 -1.40 4.66 5.89
CA GLY A 164 -0.58 4.93 4.71
C GLY A 164 -1.34 4.64 3.42
N LEU A 165 -2.05 3.51 3.36
CA LEU A 165 -2.91 3.15 2.22
C LEU A 165 -4.03 4.18 1.99
N VAL A 166 -4.61 4.76 3.02
CA VAL A 166 -5.67 5.77 2.84
C VAL A 166 -5.08 7.13 2.45
N LYS A 167 -3.89 7.49 2.95
CA LYS A 167 -3.29 8.83 2.79
C LYS A 167 -2.24 8.95 1.68
N HIS A 168 -1.93 7.88 0.95
CA HIS A 168 -0.84 7.90 -0.03
C HIS A 168 -1.03 8.89 -1.19
N ASN A 169 -2.29 9.26 -1.50
CA ASN A 169 -2.63 10.23 -2.54
C ASN A 169 -2.67 11.68 -2.06
N GLY A 170 -2.25 11.92 -0.81
CA GLY A 170 -2.25 13.23 -0.18
C GLY A 170 -2.96 13.24 1.16
N PRO A 171 -2.78 14.32 1.96
CA PRO A 171 -3.46 14.46 3.23
C PRO A 171 -4.98 14.46 3.01
N LEU A 172 -5.69 13.66 3.79
CA LEU A 172 -7.15 13.79 3.87
C LEU A 172 -7.46 15.18 4.41
N MET A 173 -8.39 15.88 3.76
CA MET A 173 -8.79 17.21 4.17
C MET A 173 -10.12 17.15 4.94
N THR A 174 -10.25 17.95 5.99
CA THR A 174 -11.54 18.28 6.60
C THR A 174 -12.40 19.07 5.61
N PRO A 175 -13.72 19.22 5.85
CA PRO A 175 -14.56 20.12 5.05
C PRO A 175 -13.98 21.55 4.93
N ASP A 176 -13.27 22.02 5.96
CA ASP A 176 -12.63 23.33 5.99
C ASP A 176 -11.24 23.38 5.30
N GLY A 177 -10.84 22.31 4.61
CA GLY A 177 -9.57 22.24 3.88
C GLY A 177 -8.31 22.01 4.73
N GLN A 178 -8.44 21.66 6.00
CA GLN A 178 -7.30 21.35 6.87
C GLN A 178 -6.92 19.87 6.78
N GLY A 179 -5.62 19.55 6.78
CA GLY A 179 -5.16 18.17 6.82
C GLY A 179 -5.55 17.46 8.12
N ILE A 180 -6.18 16.29 8.00
CA ILE A 180 -6.56 15.46 9.14
C ILE A 180 -5.29 14.85 9.77
N ARG A 181 -5.05 15.16 11.04
CA ARG A 181 -4.04 14.47 11.85
C ARG A 181 -4.54 13.07 12.20
N GLY A 182 -3.70 12.06 11.96
CA GLY A 182 -4.00 10.65 12.24
C GLY A 182 -3.61 10.21 13.64
#